data_AF-A0A8T4TCY8-F1
#
_entry.id   AF-A0A8T4TCY8-F1
#
_cell.length_a   1.000
_cell.length_b   1.000
_cell.length_c   1.000
_cell.angle_alpha   90.00
_cell.angle_beta   90.00
_cell.angle_gamma   90.00
#
_symmetry.space_group_name_H-M   'P 1'
#
loop_
_entity.id
_entity.type
_entity.pdbx_description
1 polymer ?
#
loop_
_entity_poly.entity_id
_entity_poly.type
_entity_poly.pdbx_seq_one_letter_code
_entity_poly.pdbx_strand_id
1 'polypeptide(L)' 'MTIKNTMGIIIGSKIKIMESKNKTLEGLNGRVVNQTKNTITLDTERGRKKIILSHVKIENEK' A
#
# COMPACT_ATOMS: atom_id res chain seq x y z
N MET A 1 9.35 -7.43 -13.71
CA MET A 1 8.30 -6.48 -13.28
C MET A 1 7.21 -7.29 -12.60
N THR A 2 7.26 -7.46 -11.27
CA THR A 2 6.42 -8.45 -10.58
C THR A 2 5.28 -7.76 -9.85
N ILE A 3 4.09 -7.80 -10.45
CA ILE A 3 2.84 -7.38 -9.81
C ILE A 3 2.52 -8.43 -8.75
N LYS A 4 3.00 -8.24 -7.51
CA LYS A 4 2.73 -9.17 -6.41
C LYS A 4 1.34 -8.90 -5.83
N ASN A 5 0.47 -9.87 -6.00
CA ASN A 5 -0.78 -9.97 -5.26
C ASN A 5 -0.43 -10.21 -3.76
N THR A 6 -0.36 -9.11 -3.00
CA THR A 6 -0.57 -8.97 -1.54
C THR A 6 0.22 -9.80 -0.51
N MET A 7 0.87 -10.90 -0.89
CA MET A 7 1.35 -11.94 0.05
C MET A 7 2.74 -11.68 0.64
N GLY A 8 3.25 -10.45 0.56
CA GLY A 8 4.62 -10.11 0.98
C GLY A 8 4.79 -8.70 1.53
N ILE A 9 3.71 -8.06 1.96
CA ILE A 9 3.80 -6.80 2.70
C ILE A 9 4.08 -7.14 4.16
N ILE A 10 5.01 -6.42 4.77
CA ILE A 10 5.32 -6.51 6.19
C ILE A 10 5.31 -5.09 6.75
N ILE A 11 5.02 -4.95 8.05
CA ILE A 11 5.19 -3.67 8.75
C ILE A 11 6.63 -3.20 8.57
N GLY A 12 6.78 -1.94 8.18
CA GLY A 12 8.06 -1.32 7.90
C GLY A 12 8.45 -1.29 6.42
N SER A 13 7.78 -2.03 5.54
CA SER A 13 8.01 -1.97 4.09
C SER A 13 7.64 -0.59 3.52
N LYS A 14 8.47 -0.08 2.61
CA LYS A 14 8.12 1.08 1.76
C LYS A 14 7.39 0.57 0.53
N ILE A 15 6.18 1.08 0.32
CA ILE A 15 5.37 0.69 -0.83
C ILE A 15 4.81 1.90 -1.56
N LYS A 16 4.46 1.69 -2.82
CA LYS A 16 3.78 2.66 -3.67
C LYS A 16 2.50 2.07 -4.24
N ILE A 17 1.41 2.83 -4.22
CA ILE A 17 0.14 2.45 -4.83
C ILE A 17 0.23 2.76 -6.33
N MET A 18 0.17 1.71 -7.15
CA MET A 18 0.25 1.83 -8.60
C MET A 18 -1.13 2.01 -9.22
N GLU A 19 -2.12 1.26 -8.74
CA GLU A 19 -3.50 1.35 -9.22
C GLU A 19 -4.47 1.26 -8.04
N SER A 20 -5.62 1.92 -8.15
CA SER A 20 -6.70 1.79 -7.19
C SER A 20 -8.06 2.00 -7.83
N LYS A 21 -9.09 1.35 -7.27
CA LYS A 21 -10.48 1.73 -7.53
C LYS A 21 -10.76 3.19 -7.19
N ASN A 22 -10.09 3.74 -6.17
CA ASN A 22 -10.16 5.16 -5.84
C ASN A 22 -8.93 5.88 -6.39
N LYS A 23 -9.10 6.62 -7.49
CA LYS A 23 -8.04 7.34 -8.20
C LYS A 23 -7.24 8.32 -7.33
N THR A 24 -7.82 8.82 -6.23
CA THR A 24 -7.10 9.69 -5.27
C THR A 24 -6.01 8.98 -4.47
N LEU A 25 -5.97 7.65 -4.53
CA LEU A 25 -4.97 6.83 -3.86
C LEU A 25 -3.81 6.45 -4.78
N GLU A 26 -3.98 6.54 -6.10
CA GLU A 26 -2.92 6.23 -7.06
C GLU A 26 -1.74 7.19 -6.90
N GLY A 27 -0.52 6.65 -6.92
CA GLY A 27 0.70 7.42 -6.71
C GLY A 27 1.07 7.67 -5.25
N LEU A 28 0.22 7.35 -4.27
CA LEU A 28 0.59 7.42 -2.86
C LEU A 28 1.75 6.48 -2.57
N ASN A 29 2.77 7.01 -1.90
CA ASN A 29 3.91 6.28 -1.41
C ASN A 29 4.03 6.48 0.10
N GLY A 30 4.65 5.52 0.77
CA GLY A 30 4.81 5.60 2.21
C GLY A 30 5.27 4.30 2.83
N ARG A 31 5.39 4.32 4.15
CA ARG A 31 5.80 3.17 4.94
C ARG A 31 4.58 2.50 5.56
N VAL A 32 4.52 1.17 5.50
CA VAL A 32 3.46 0.41 6.16
C VAL A 32 3.70 0.43 7.66
N VAL A 33 2.81 1.05 8.42
CA VAL A 33 2.91 1.12 9.90
C VAL A 33 2.01 0.09 10.59
N ASN A 34 0.98 -0.40 9.89
CA ASN A 34 0.11 -1.44 10.40
C ASN A 34 -0.43 -2.27 9.25
N GLN A 35 -0.61 -3.57 9.49
CA GLN A 35 -1.17 -4.52 8.54
C GLN A 35 -2.10 -5.47 9.25
N THR A 36 -3.26 -5.66 8.63
CA THR A 36 -4.26 -6.66 9.00
C THR A 36 -4.47 -7.59 7.81
N LYS A 37 -5.39 -8.55 7.93
CA LYS A 37 -5.71 -9.49 6.84
C LYS A 37 -6.05 -8.80 5.51
N ASN A 38 -6.87 -7.74 5.55
CA ASN A 38 -7.43 -7.10 4.35
C ASN A 38 -7.06 -5.62 4.19
N THR A 39 -6.47 -5.01 5.21
CA THR A 39 -6.16 -3.57 5.22
C THR A 39 -4.75 -3.30 5.68
N ILE A 40 -4.16 -2.26 5.13
CA ILE A 40 -2.87 -1.71 5.55
C ILE A 40 -3.05 -0.25 5.93
N THR A 41 -2.19 0.23 6.83
CA THR A 41 -2.08 1.65 7.14
C THR A 41 -0.73 2.13 6.61
N LEU A 42 -0.78 3.05 5.64
CA LEU A 42 0.39 3.76 5.13
C LEU A 42 0.61 5.03 5.92
N ASP A 43 1.85 5.27 6.31
CA ASP A 43 2.32 6.58 6.74
C ASP A 43 2.91 7.29 5.52
N THR A 44 2.21 8.31 5.07
CA THR A 44 2.58 9.14 3.91
C THR A 44 2.97 10.53 4.41
N GLU A 45 3.61 11.36 3.58
CA GLU A 45 3.93 12.74 3.95
C GLU A 45 2.68 13.58 4.29
N ARG A 46 1.51 13.19 3.77
CA ARG A 46 0.22 13.85 4.03
C ARG A 46 -0.51 13.27 5.24
N GLY A 47 0.15 12.40 6.00
CA GLY A 47 -0.39 11.70 7.16
C GLY A 47 -0.74 10.24 6.89
N ARG A 48 -1.40 9.61 7.86
CA ARG A 48 -1.71 8.19 7.85
C ARG A 48 -2.99 7.91 7.06
N LYS A 49 -2.92 6.95 6.14
CA LYS A 49 -4.06 6.49 5.35
C LYS A 49 -4.27 4.99 5.50
N LYS A 50 -5.52 4.60 5.79
CA LYS A 50 -5.94 3.21 5.78
C LYS A 50 -6.43 2.81 4.39
N ILE A 51 -5.89 1.72 3.87
CA ILE A 51 -6.12 1.26 2.50
C ILE A 51 -6.59 -0.19 2.54
N ILE A 52 -7.61 -0.48 1.74
CA ILE A 52 -8.14 -1.84 1.56
C ILE A 52 -7.36 -2.50 0.43
N LEU A 53 -6.70 -3.61 0.73
CA LEU A 53 -5.80 -4.29 -0.19
C LEU A 53 -6.50 -4.80 -1.45
N SER A 54 -7.74 -5.25 -1.36
CA SER A 54 -8.52 -5.72 -2.51
C SER A 54 -8.87 -4.60 -3.52
N HIS A 55 -8.68 -3.33 -3.14
CA HIS A 55 -9.00 -2.17 -3.96
C HIS A 55 -7.77 -1.50 -4.54
N VAL A 56 -6.56 -2.04 -4.29
CA VAL A 56 -5.30 -1.44 -4.73
C VAL A 56 -4.36 -2.48 -5.32
N LYS A 57 -3.56 -2.07 -6.30
CA LYS A 57 -2.31 -2.73 -6.64
C LYS A 57 -1.16 -1.91 -6.10
N ILE A 58 -0.22 -2.59 -5.48
CA ILE A 58 0.93 -1.96 -4.84
C ILE A 58 2.23 -2.54 -5.39
N GLU A 59 3.26 -1.72 -5.34
CA GLU A 59 4.64 -2.08 -5.62
C GLU A 59 5.46 -1.94 -4.33
N ASN A 60 6.34 -2.91 -4.07
CA ASN A 60 7.22 -2.91 -2.91
C ASN A 60 8.66 -2.73 -3.39
N GLU A 61 9.36 -1.71 -2.88
CA GLU A 61 10.81 -1.60 -3.08
C GLU A 61 11.47 -2.64 -2.18
N LYS A 62 11.90 -3.73 -2.81
CA LYS A 62 12.54 -4.86 -2.16
C LYS A 62 14.04 -4.62 -2.01
#